data_AF-A0AB36XTZ5-F1
#
_entry.id   AF-A0AB36XTZ5-F1
#
_cell.length_a   1.000
_cell.length_b   1.000
_cell.length_c   1.000
_cell.angle_alpha   90.00
_cell.angle_beta   90.00
_cell.angle_gamma   90.00
#
_symmetry.space_group_name_H-M   'P 1'
#
loop_
_entity.id
_entity.type
_entity.pdbx_description
1 polymer ?
#
loop_
_entity_poly.entity_id
_entity_poly.type
_entity_poly.pdbx_seq_one_letter_code
_entity_poly.pdbx_strand_id
1 'polypeptide(L)'
;SPPPLDHAEFAARFYAARSIGGDLYDFLDYGPGRVALAVGDVSGKAAPAALYAALVSGILRSLASQQLSPAALLGELNDQLQERKLDSQ
;
A
#
# COMPACT_ATOMS: atom_id res chain seq x y z
N SER A 1 10.87 7.30 -1.52
CA SER A 1 12.11 6.50 -1.57
C SER A 1 12.16 5.64 -0.32
N PRO A 2 12.65 4.40 -0.44
CA PRO A 2 12.86 3.54 0.73
C PRO A 2 13.87 4.21 1.69
N PRO A 3 13.67 4.11 3.01
CA PRO A 3 14.66 4.61 3.95
C PRO A 3 15.93 3.72 3.89
N PRO A 4 17.10 4.29 4.21
CA PRO A 4 18.35 3.53 4.20
C PRO A 4 18.32 2.40 5.22
N LEU A 5 18.78 1.21 4.82
CA LEU A 5 19.00 0.06 5.70
C LEU A 5 20.47 -0.38 5.63
N ASP A 6 21.08 -0.65 6.78
CA ASP A 6 22.50 -1.01 6.87
C ASP A 6 22.86 -2.33 6.17
N HIS A 7 21.87 -3.19 5.90
CA HIS A 7 22.06 -4.53 5.37
C HIS A 7 21.23 -4.83 4.11
N ALA A 8 20.57 -3.83 3.52
CA ALA A 8 19.73 -4.02 2.34
C ALA A 8 19.66 -2.75 1.49
N GLU A 9 19.77 -2.93 0.17
CA GLU A 9 19.47 -1.89 -0.82
C GLU A 9 18.10 -2.13 -1.43
N PHE A 10 17.33 -1.05 -1.60
CA PHE A 10 16.03 -1.10 -2.26
C PHE A 10 16.11 -0.34 -3.57
N ALA A 11 15.76 -1.02 -4.66
CA ALA A 11 15.48 -0.39 -5.95
C ALA A 11 13.99 -0.55 -6.25
N ALA A 12 13.32 0.54 -6.61
CA ALA A 12 11.95 0.51 -7.06
C ALA A 12 11.87 1.04 -8.49
N ARG A 13 11.22 0.28 -9.37
CA ARG A 13 10.97 0.69 -10.75
C ARG A 13 9.49 0.46 -11.03
N PHE A 14 8.74 1.55 -11.17
CA PHE A 14 7.33 1.49 -11.52
C PHE A 14 7.17 1.73 -13.02
N TYR A 15 6.68 0.73 -13.74
CA TYR A 15 6.24 0.89 -15.12
C TYR A 15 4.72 0.86 -15.16
N ALA A 16 4.13 2.04 -15.08
CA ALA A 16 2.70 2.18 -15.31
C ALA A 16 2.39 1.76 -16.76
N ALA A 17 1.63 0.68 -16.95
CA ALA A 17 1.19 0.26 -18.29
C ALA A 17 0.29 1.34 -18.97
N ARG A 18 -0.37 2.19 -18.17
CA ARG A 18 -1.04 3.44 -18.54
C ARG A 18 -0.84 4.44 -17.41
N SER A 19 -0.91 5.75 -17.69
CA SER A 19 -0.70 6.87 -16.75
C SER A 19 -1.47 6.82 -15.42
N ILE A 20 -2.43 5.89 -15.29
CA ILE A 20 -3.18 5.55 -14.09
C ILE A 20 -3.23 4.01 -14.00
N GLY A 21 -2.34 3.40 -13.21
CA GLY A 21 -2.24 1.94 -13.02
C GLY A 21 -2.88 1.47 -11.72
N GLY A 22 -3.46 0.27 -11.72
CA GLY A 22 -4.01 -0.40 -10.53
C GLY A 22 -2.95 -1.04 -9.63
N ASP A 23 -1.71 -1.15 -10.12
CA ASP A 23 -0.59 -1.67 -9.34
C ASP A 23 -0.17 -0.64 -8.27
N LEU A 24 -0.15 -1.08 -7.02
CA LEU A 24 0.29 -0.34 -5.85
C LEU A 24 1.62 -0.91 -5.38
N TYR A 25 2.59 -0.03 -5.09
CA TYR A 25 3.69 -0.35 -4.20
C TYR A 25 3.93 0.80 -3.23
N ASP A 26 4.31 0.48 -2.00
CA ASP A 26 4.62 1.46 -0.97
C ASP A 26 5.72 0.98 -0.03
N PHE A 27 6.56 1.91 0.42
CA PHE A 27 7.54 1.69 1.47
C PHE A 27 7.07 2.44 2.72
N LEU A 28 6.84 1.68 3.79
CA LEU A 28 6.33 2.18 5.06
C LEU A 28 7.42 2.08 6.11
N ASP A 29 7.65 3.15 6.85
CA ASP A 29 8.45 3.11 8.06
C ASP A 29 7.76 2.18 9.08
N TYR A 30 8.51 1.21 9.58
CA TYR A 30 8.02 0.17 10.49
C TYR A 30 8.84 0.14 11.79
N GLY A 31 9.40 1.29 12.15
CA GLY A 31 10.23 1.48 13.34
C GLY A 31 11.72 1.23 13.07
N PRO A 32 12.56 1.33 14.12
CA PRO A 32 14.01 1.35 13.98
C PRO A 32 14.56 0.18 13.17
N GLY A 33 15.24 0.49 12.06
CA GLY A 33 15.88 -0.50 11.19
C GLY A 33 14.91 -1.41 10.41
N ARG A 34 13.60 -1.08 10.37
CA ARG A 34 12.60 -1.90 9.70
C ARG A 34 11.79 -1.10 8.69
N VAL A 35 11.54 -1.73 7.55
CA VAL A 35 10.71 -1.20 6.47
C VAL A 35 9.71 -2.26 6.08
N ALA A 36 8.44 -1.87 5.92
CA ALA A 36 7.47 -2.72 5.25
C ALA A 36 7.37 -2.32 3.78
N LEU A 37 7.46 -3.32 2.91
CA LEU A 37 7.17 -3.19 1.48
C LEU A 37 5.76 -3.74 1.25
N ALA A 38 4.83 -2.86 0.88
CA ALA A 38 3.51 -3.23 0.42
C ALA A 38 3.50 -3.30 -1.10
N VAL A 39 2.93 -4.37 -1.66
CA VAL A 39 2.70 -4.53 -3.10
C VAL A 39 1.29 -5.11 -3.28
N GLY A 40 0.54 -4.59 -4.25
CA GLY A 40 -0.79 -5.09 -4.57
C GLY A 40 -1.21 -4.74 -5.99
N ASP A 41 -2.15 -5.50 -6.54
CA ASP A 41 -2.80 -5.25 -7.82
C ASP A 41 -4.29 -5.00 -7.57
N VAL A 42 -4.76 -3.80 -7.91
CA VAL A 42 -6.17 -3.43 -7.80
C VAL A 42 -6.91 -3.85 -9.06
N SER A 43 -7.85 -4.78 -8.90
CA SER A 43 -8.76 -5.20 -9.96
C SER A 43 -9.62 -4.04 -10.46
N GLY A 44 -9.47 -3.66 -11.73
CA GLY A 44 -10.25 -2.59 -12.37
C GLY A 44 -9.47 -1.90 -13.49
N LYS A 45 -10.07 -0.88 -14.12
CA LYS A 45 -9.39 -0.05 -15.13
C LYS A 45 -9.67 1.43 -14.86
N ALA A 46 -8.68 2.28 -15.15
CA ALA A 46 -8.77 3.74 -15.11
C ALA A 46 -8.98 4.34 -13.70
N ALA A 47 -9.77 5.40 -13.58
CA ALA A 47 -9.84 6.26 -12.39
C ALA A 47 -10.34 5.56 -11.10
N PRO A 48 -11.35 4.67 -11.11
CA PRO A 48 -11.81 4.00 -9.90
C PRO A 48 -10.73 3.12 -9.25
N ALA A 49 -9.96 2.40 -10.08
CA ALA A 49 -8.86 1.56 -9.59
C ALA A 49 -7.75 2.40 -8.93
N ALA A 50 -7.44 3.57 -9.51
CA ALA A 50 -6.46 4.50 -8.92
C ALA A 50 -6.93 5.08 -7.59
N LEU A 51 -8.22 5.44 -7.49
CA LEU A 51 -8.79 5.96 -6.25
C LEU A 51 -8.74 4.90 -5.15
N TYR A 52 -9.05 3.64 -5.48
CA TYR A 52 -8.90 2.52 -4.57
C TYR A 52 -7.45 2.30 -4.15
N ALA A 53 -6.50 2.33 -5.08
CA ALA A 53 -5.08 2.20 -4.76
C ALA A 53 -4.60 3.33 -3.82
N ALA A 54 -5.04 4.58 -4.06
CA ALA A 54 -4.74 5.71 -3.19
C ALA A 54 -5.35 5.56 -1.79
N LEU A 55 -6.59 5.07 -1.70
CA LEU A 55 -7.24 4.77 -0.42
C LEU A 55 -6.46 3.70 0.37
N VAL A 56 -6.10 2.60 -0.29
CA VAL A 56 -5.32 1.51 0.32
C VAL A 56 -3.97 2.03 0.82
N SER A 57 -3.24 2.80 0.02
CA SER A 57 -1.98 3.42 0.45
C SER A 57 -2.16 4.32 1.67
N GLY A 58 -3.22 5.13 1.69
CA GLY A 58 -3.55 6.00 2.82
C GLY A 58 -3.81 5.22 4.11
N ILE A 59 -4.61 4.14 4.05
CA ILE A 59 -4.90 3.29 5.21
C ILE A 59 -3.63 2.59 5.68
N LEU A 60 -2.85 2.01 4.77
CA LEU A 60 -1.58 1.34 5.10
C LEU A 60 -0.60 2.28 5.82
N ARG A 61 -0.46 3.53 5.35
CA ARG A 61 0.39 4.54 6.01
C ARG A 61 -0.10 4.89 7.41
N SER A 62 -1.41 4.99 7.61
CA SER A 62 -2.01 5.24 8.93
C SER A 62 -1.70 4.09 9.90
N LEU A 63 -1.85 2.85 9.44
CA LEU A 63 -1.62 1.64 10.23
C LEU A 63 -0.13 1.35 10.48
N ALA A 64 0.78 1.80 9.61
CA ALA A 64 2.21 1.51 9.70
C ALA A 64 2.83 1.86 11.06
N SER A 65 2.39 2.96 11.67
CA SER A 65 2.85 3.42 12.99
C SER A 65 2.61 2.41 14.12
N GLN A 66 1.63 1.52 13.95
CA GLN A 66 1.27 0.48 14.92
C GLN A 66 2.20 -0.75 14.86
N GLN A 67 3.02 -0.86 13.80
CA GLN A 67 4.03 -1.91 13.63
C GLN A 67 3.45 -3.33 13.76
N LEU A 68 2.22 -3.53 13.28
CA LEU A 68 1.48 -4.79 13.32
C LEU A 68 2.20 -5.91 12.54
N SER A 69 1.94 -7.17 12.86
CA SER A 69 2.36 -8.25 11.98
C SER A 69 1.68 -8.10 10.59
N PRO A 70 2.28 -8.62 9.50
CA PRO A 70 1.67 -8.51 8.17
C PRO A 70 0.23 -9.04 8.10
N ALA A 71 -0.06 -10.14 8.81
CA ALA A 71 -1.40 -10.70 8.88
C ALA A 71 -2.39 -9.76 9.60
N ALA A 72 -1.99 -9.18 10.74
CA ALA A 72 -2.83 -8.23 11.46
C ALA A 72 -3.04 -6.93 10.68
N LEU A 73 -1.99 -6.41 10.04
CA LEU A 73 -2.06 -5.22 9.18
C LEU A 73 -3.08 -5.41 8.04
N LEU A 74 -3.03 -6.57 7.36
CA LEU A 74 -3.95 -6.88 6.27
C LEU A 74 -5.39 -7.12 6.76
N GLY A 75 -5.55 -7.68 7.97
CA GLY A 75 -6.86 -7.79 8.62
C GLY A 75 -7.49 -6.42 8.86
N GLU A 76 -6.76 -5.52 9.53
CA GLU A 76 -7.21 -4.14 9.78
C GLU A 76 -7.49 -3.36 8.50
N LEU A 77 -6.64 -3.52 7.47
CA LEU A 77 -6.89 -2.93 6.15
C LEU A 77 -8.22 -3.42 5.56
N ASN A 78 -8.45 -4.74 5.59
CA ASN A 78 -9.68 -5.34 5.06
C ASN A 78 -10.92 -4.83 5.80
N ASP A 79 -10.88 -4.76 7.12
CA ASP A 79 -12.00 -4.28 7.93
C ASP A 79 -12.30 -2.81 7.63
N GLN A 80 -11.26 -1.98 7.52
CA GLN A 80 -11.38 -0.57 7.15
C GLN A 80 -11.90 -0.34 5.71
N LEU A 81 -11.61 -1.23 4.78
CA LEU A 81 -12.15 -1.17 3.42
C LEU A 81 -13.62 -1.59 3.38
N GLN A 82 -14.02 -2.57 4.19
CA GLN A 82 -15.43 -2.99 4.30
C GLN A 82 -16.32 -1.91 4.91
N GLU A 83 -15.83 -1.14 5.88
CA GLU A 83 -16.55 -0.01 6.45
C GLU A 83 -16.72 1.14 5.46
N ARG A 84 -15.71 1.35 4.60
CA ARG A 84 -15.65 2.46 3.66
C ARG A 84 -16.18 2.14 2.28
N LYS A 85 -16.95 1.05 2.10
CA LYS A 85 -17.52 0.61 0.80
C LYS A 85 -17.76 1.82 -0.09
N LEU A 86 -16.80 2.08 -0.99
CA LEU A 86 -16.96 3.08 -2.02
C LEU A 86 -18.03 2.44 -2.88
N ASP A 87 -19.28 2.89 -2.74
CA ASP A 87 -20.42 2.36 -3.47
C ASP A 87 -19.99 2.25 -4.94
N SER A 88 -19.69 1.03 -5.34
CA SER A 88 -19.51 0.67 -6.73
C SER A 88 -20.91 0.82 -7.32
N GLN A 89 -21.10 1.85 -8.13
CA GLN A 89 -22.29 1.98 -8.96
C GLN A 89 -22.63 0.67 -9.67
#